data_AF-X0TUT3-F1
#
_entry.id   AF-X0TUT3-F1
#
_cell.length_a   1.000
_cell.length_b   1.000
_cell.length_c   1.000
_cell.angle_alpha   90.00
_cell.angle_beta   90.00
_cell.angle_gamma   90.00
#
_symmetry.space_group_name_H-M   'P 1'
#
loop_
_entity.id
_entity.type
_entity.pdbx_description
1 polymer ?
#
loop_
_entity_poly.entity_id
_entity_poly.type
_entity_poly.pdbx_seq_one_letter_code
_entity_poly.pdbx_strand_id
1 'polypeptide(L)'
;NYFALPTLDYFTTYYWRVDSVNQAGKSKMATAWSFGTKGIFTIVATAGAGGVINPSGNVSVNHGDNQSFTITPDTGYHVDDVLVGGVSVGAVTDYKLVNLTLDNSISATFAINEYTITASSGADGAIAPSGAVIVNHGDNQSFTITPDTGYHVDDVLVGGVSVGAVTDYEFVNLTLDNSISATFAINEYTITASSGADGAIAPSGAVIVNHGDNQSFTITPDTGYHVDDVLVGGVSVGAVTDYEFVNLTLDNSISATFAINEYTITAGSGADGSIAPSGAVIVNHGDNQSFTITP
;
A
#
# COMPACT_ATOMS: atom_id res chain seq x y z
N ASN A 1 -10.23 78.28 18.10
CA ASN A 1 -11.27 77.57 18.89
C ASN A 1 -11.83 76.45 18.03
N TYR A 2 -11.54 75.20 18.41
CA TYR A 2 -12.25 74.04 17.85
C TYR A 2 -13.57 73.91 18.61
N PHE A 3 -14.67 73.69 17.88
CA PHE A 3 -15.99 73.45 18.47
C PHE A 3 -16.37 72.01 18.18
N ALA A 4 -16.44 71.18 19.21
CA ALA A 4 -16.93 69.81 19.10
C ALA A 4 -18.45 69.83 19.13
N LEU A 5 -19.08 69.24 18.11
CA LEU A 5 -20.53 69.03 18.07
C LEU A 5 -20.88 67.70 18.76
N PRO A 6 -22.12 67.54 19.28
CA PRO A 6 -22.64 66.23 19.65
C PRO A 6 -22.71 65.28 18.44
N THR A 7 -23.03 64.02 18.67
CA THR A 7 -23.26 63.03 17.60
C THR A 7 -24.23 63.57 16.56
N LEU A 8 -23.81 63.56 15.29
CA LEU A 8 -24.60 64.00 14.15
C LEU A 8 -25.38 62.81 13.59
N ASP A 9 -26.61 63.05 13.18
CA ASP A 9 -27.46 62.09 12.48
C ASP A 9 -26.86 61.74 11.12
N TYR A 10 -26.99 60.49 10.70
CA TYR A 10 -26.61 60.04 9.38
C TYR A 10 -27.51 60.62 8.29
N PHE A 11 -27.02 60.64 7.05
CA PHE A 11 -27.75 61.13 5.87
C PHE A 11 -28.30 62.56 6.00
N THR A 12 -27.67 63.39 6.82
CA THR A 12 -28.16 64.72 7.18
C THR A 12 -27.19 65.79 6.73
N THR A 13 -27.72 66.82 6.06
CA THR A 13 -26.96 68.02 5.69
C THR A 13 -26.99 69.01 6.86
N TYR A 14 -25.82 69.23 7.45
CA TYR A 14 -25.62 70.22 8.50
C TYR A 14 -25.11 71.52 7.91
N TYR A 15 -25.54 72.62 8.52
CA TYR A 15 -25.12 73.97 8.17
C TYR A 15 -24.44 74.62 9.38
N TRP A 16 -23.35 75.34 9.16
CA TRP A 16 -22.67 76.11 10.20
C TRP A 16 -22.27 77.49 9.69
N ARG A 17 -22.24 78.46 10.61
CA ARG A 17 -21.75 79.82 10.38
C ARG A 17 -21.16 80.37 11.67
N VAL A 18 -20.30 81.36 11.57
CA VAL A 18 -19.64 81.99 12.72
C VAL A 18 -19.92 83.50 12.76
N ASP A 19 -20.07 84.04 13.96
CA ASP A 19 -20.00 85.46 14.27
C ASP A 19 -18.98 85.69 15.40
N SER A 20 -18.39 86.88 15.47
CA SER A 20 -17.52 87.27 16.57
C SER A 20 -18.26 88.18 17.54
N VAL A 21 -17.98 88.04 18.83
CA VAL A 21 -18.60 88.83 19.90
C VAL A 21 -17.50 89.47 20.74
N ASN A 22 -17.59 90.78 20.99
CA ASN A 22 -16.73 91.49 21.92
C ASN A 22 -17.56 92.49 22.76
N GLN A 23 -16.89 93.32 23.56
CA GLN A 23 -17.54 94.29 24.46
C GLN A 23 -18.36 95.38 23.73
N ALA A 24 -18.12 95.59 22.43
CA ALA A 24 -18.83 96.55 21.58
C ALA A 24 -20.02 95.93 20.80
N GLY A 25 -20.19 94.60 20.84
CA GLY A 25 -21.32 93.91 20.20
C GLY A 25 -20.91 92.69 19.37
N LYS A 26 -21.81 92.25 18.48
CA LYS A 26 -21.62 91.11 17.58
C LYS A 26 -21.30 91.55 16.16
N SER A 27 -20.44 90.82 15.45
CA SER A 27 -20.21 91.02 14.02
C SER A 27 -21.45 90.64 13.20
N LYS A 28 -21.44 91.00 11.90
CA LYS A 28 -22.35 90.34 10.94
C LYS A 28 -22.02 88.85 10.89
N MET A 29 -23.04 88.03 10.69
CA MET A 29 -22.90 86.58 10.48
C MET A 29 -22.06 86.31 9.22
N ALA A 30 -21.11 85.38 9.33
CA ALA A 30 -20.39 84.88 8.16
C ALA A 30 -21.31 84.07 7.23
N THR A 31 -20.82 83.79 6.02
CA THR A 31 -21.45 82.89 5.05
C THR A 31 -21.71 81.53 5.70
N ALA A 32 -22.90 80.97 5.46
CA ALA A 32 -23.23 79.62 5.88
C ALA A 32 -22.49 78.60 5.01
N TRP A 33 -21.80 77.67 5.67
CA TRP A 33 -21.18 76.50 5.07
C TRP A 33 -22.03 75.27 5.38
N SER A 34 -21.96 74.26 4.53
CA SER A 34 -22.67 72.99 4.75
C SER A 34 -21.78 71.80 4.52
N PHE A 35 -22.08 70.71 5.22
CA PHE A 35 -21.52 69.38 4.96
C PHE A 35 -22.61 68.33 5.19
N GLY A 36 -22.53 67.22 4.46
CA GLY A 36 -23.42 66.07 4.64
C GLY A 36 -22.73 64.95 5.40
N THR A 37 -23.47 64.30 6.30
CA THR A 37 -23.04 63.01 6.89
C THR A 37 -23.48 61.86 5.97
N LYS A 38 -22.61 60.86 5.78
CA LYS A 38 -22.99 59.59 5.15
C LYS A 38 -23.47 58.60 6.21
N GLY A 39 -24.44 57.75 5.89
CA GLY A 39 -24.71 56.57 6.72
C GLY A 39 -23.56 55.57 6.70
N ILE A 40 -23.54 54.71 7.70
CA ILE A 40 -22.61 53.58 7.81
C ILE A 40 -23.44 52.30 7.81
N PHE A 41 -23.03 51.33 7.02
CA PHE A 41 -23.57 49.97 7.03
C PHE A 41 -22.53 49.00 7.56
N THR A 42 -23.00 47.91 8.17
CA THR A 42 -22.16 46.85 8.70
C THR A 42 -22.20 45.65 7.78
N ILE A 43 -21.02 45.15 7.40
CA ILE A 43 -20.85 43.83 6.80
C ILE A 43 -20.33 42.89 7.87
N VAL A 44 -21.06 41.81 8.15
CA VAL A 44 -20.58 40.74 9.04
C VAL A 44 -19.78 39.74 8.21
N ALA A 45 -18.45 39.71 8.39
CA ALA A 45 -17.53 38.85 7.67
C ALA A 45 -17.03 37.70 8.55
N THR A 46 -17.31 36.45 8.16
CA THR A 46 -16.93 35.25 8.93
C THR A 46 -16.24 34.21 8.06
N ALA A 47 -15.34 33.44 8.66
CA ALA A 47 -14.67 32.30 8.03
C ALA A 47 -14.84 31.06 8.93
N GLY A 48 -15.14 29.91 8.32
CA GLY A 48 -15.08 28.61 8.98
C GLY A 48 -13.64 28.17 9.28
N ALA A 49 -13.48 26.96 9.83
CA ALA A 49 -12.16 26.34 9.97
C ALA A 49 -11.54 26.04 8.59
N GLY A 50 -10.20 26.03 8.48
CA GLY A 50 -9.50 25.72 7.23
C GLY A 50 -9.18 26.94 6.35
N GLY A 51 -9.35 28.15 6.87
CA GLY A 51 -8.92 29.36 6.20
C GLY A 51 -9.37 30.63 6.92
N VAL A 52 -9.15 31.76 6.26
CA VAL A 52 -9.44 33.09 6.80
C VAL A 52 -10.12 33.98 5.74
N ILE A 53 -10.87 34.97 6.22
CA ILE A 53 -11.39 36.08 5.40
C ILE A 53 -10.81 37.40 5.93
N ASN A 54 -10.41 38.31 5.05
CA ASN A 54 -9.87 39.61 5.40
C ASN A 54 -10.51 40.73 4.56
N PRO A 55 -11.09 41.77 5.18
CA PRO A 55 -11.27 41.95 6.63
C PRO A 55 -12.30 40.98 7.24
N SER A 56 -12.16 40.64 8.53
CA SER A 56 -13.09 39.77 9.28
C SER A 56 -13.85 40.53 10.37
N GLY A 57 -14.92 39.92 10.89
CA GLY A 57 -15.78 40.48 11.92
C GLY A 57 -16.75 41.53 11.36
N ASN A 58 -17.11 42.51 12.18
CA ASN A 58 -18.00 43.60 11.76
C ASN A 58 -17.19 44.68 11.02
N VAL A 59 -17.41 44.80 9.72
CA VAL A 59 -16.75 45.77 8.84
C VAL A 59 -17.70 46.93 8.58
N SER A 60 -17.35 48.13 9.04
CA SER A 60 -18.12 49.36 8.81
C SER A 60 -17.74 50.02 7.49
N VAL A 61 -18.74 50.28 6.64
CA VAL A 61 -18.55 50.85 5.30
C VAL A 61 -19.53 52.01 5.11
N ASN A 62 -19.08 53.14 4.55
CA ASN A 62 -20.00 54.26 4.31
C ASN A 62 -21.00 53.92 3.20
N HIS A 63 -22.17 54.52 3.27
CA HIS A 63 -23.18 54.41 2.22
C HIS A 63 -22.62 54.76 0.83
N GLY A 64 -22.84 53.85 -0.10
CA GLY A 64 -22.44 53.95 -1.51
C GLY A 64 -20.96 53.63 -1.76
N ASP A 65 -20.17 53.38 -0.72
CA ASP A 65 -18.79 52.93 -0.88
C ASP A 65 -18.76 51.42 -1.21
N ASN A 66 -17.61 50.95 -1.70
CA ASN A 66 -17.37 49.53 -2.01
C ASN A 66 -16.49 48.90 -0.93
N GLN A 67 -16.61 47.59 -0.73
CA GLN A 67 -15.70 46.84 0.14
C GLN A 67 -15.24 45.56 -0.56
N SER A 68 -13.92 45.32 -0.52
CA SER A 68 -13.31 44.08 -1.00
C SER A 68 -12.96 43.16 0.16
N PHE A 69 -13.05 41.87 -0.08
CA PHE A 69 -12.66 40.80 0.83
C PHE A 69 -11.73 39.85 0.09
N THR A 70 -10.67 39.42 0.77
CA THR A 70 -9.79 38.33 0.34
C THR A 70 -10.05 37.14 1.25
N ILE A 71 -10.32 35.99 0.64
CA ILE A 71 -10.55 34.69 1.27
C ILE A 71 -9.31 33.85 0.99
N THR A 72 -8.62 33.41 2.03
CA THR A 72 -7.37 32.65 1.93
C THR A 72 -7.53 31.31 2.65
N PRO A 73 -7.61 30.19 1.92
CA PRO A 73 -7.55 28.86 2.54
C PRO A 73 -6.22 28.61 3.24
N ASP A 74 -6.26 27.83 4.31
CA ASP A 74 -5.06 27.28 4.94
C ASP A 74 -4.38 26.25 4.01
N THR A 75 -3.12 25.91 4.28
CA THR A 75 -2.43 24.85 3.52
C THR A 75 -3.20 23.53 3.64
N GLY A 76 -3.44 22.88 2.51
CA GLY A 76 -4.21 21.64 2.45
C GLY A 76 -5.73 21.82 2.41
N TYR A 77 -6.23 23.06 2.35
CA TYR A 77 -7.65 23.37 2.19
C TYR A 77 -7.91 24.12 0.89
N HIS A 78 -9.18 24.13 0.47
CA HIS A 78 -9.69 25.01 -0.58
C HIS A 78 -10.98 25.70 -0.12
N VAL A 79 -11.34 26.81 -0.78
CA VAL A 79 -12.64 27.46 -0.56
C VAL A 79 -13.71 26.51 -1.05
N ASP A 80 -14.62 26.11 -0.17
CA ASP A 80 -15.78 25.26 -0.51
C ASP A 80 -16.90 26.14 -1.06
N ASP A 81 -17.26 27.19 -0.33
CA ASP A 81 -18.22 28.20 -0.79
C ASP A 81 -18.00 29.55 -0.10
N VAL A 82 -18.52 30.60 -0.74
CA VAL A 82 -18.68 31.92 -0.12
C VAL A 82 -20.15 32.31 -0.25
N LEU A 83 -20.79 32.62 0.87
CA LEU A 83 -22.16 33.14 0.89
C LEU A 83 -22.12 34.65 1.12
N VAL A 84 -22.88 35.41 0.33
CA VAL A 84 -23.09 36.85 0.50
C VAL A 84 -24.57 37.11 0.73
N GLY A 85 -24.92 37.68 1.88
CA GLY A 85 -26.31 37.84 2.28
C GLY A 85 -27.08 36.52 2.37
N GLY A 86 -26.37 35.42 2.65
CA GLY A 86 -26.93 34.06 2.66
C GLY A 86 -27.06 33.38 1.29
N VAL A 87 -26.61 34.02 0.21
CA VAL A 87 -26.66 33.46 -1.15
C VAL A 87 -25.25 33.08 -1.62
N SER A 88 -25.09 31.86 -2.13
CA SER A 88 -23.81 31.38 -2.67
C SER A 88 -23.35 32.22 -3.86
N VAL A 89 -22.08 32.61 -3.82
CA VAL A 89 -21.35 33.21 -4.94
C VAL A 89 -20.25 32.28 -5.45
N GLY A 90 -20.21 31.03 -4.95
CA GLY A 90 -19.26 30.00 -5.30
C GLY A 90 -17.91 30.12 -4.57
N ALA A 91 -17.02 29.17 -4.87
CA ALA A 91 -15.67 29.10 -4.35
C ALA A 91 -14.77 30.20 -4.95
N VAL A 92 -14.83 31.40 -4.38
CA VAL A 92 -14.02 32.55 -4.78
C VAL A 92 -12.99 32.91 -3.71
N THR A 93 -11.78 33.29 -4.12
CA THR A 93 -10.72 33.78 -3.23
C THR A 93 -10.81 35.29 -2.99
N ASP A 94 -11.59 36.01 -3.80
CA ASP A 94 -11.78 37.44 -3.65
C ASP A 94 -13.22 37.81 -4.00
N TYR A 95 -13.82 38.70 -3.22
CA TYR A 95 -15.16 39.20 -3.48
C TYR A 95 -15.28 40.68 -3.17
N LYS A 96 -16.00 41.42 -4.02
CA LYS A 96 -16.21 42.86 -3.85
C LYS A 96 -17.69 43.19 -3.78
N LEU A 97 -18.13 43.70 -2.62
CA LEU A 97 -19.42 44.36 -2.49
C LEU A 97 -19.31 45.77 -3.09
N VAL A 98 -20.20 46.08 -4.03
CA VAL A 98 -20.22 47.35 -4.75
C VAL A 98 -21.44 48.15 -4.31
N ASN A 99 -21.24 49.46 -4.10
CA ASN A 99 -22.28 50.43 -3.80
C ASN A 99 -23.18 49.98 -2.64
N LEU A 100 -22.62 49.90 -1.43
CA LEU A 100 -23.32 49.35 -0.28
C LEU A 100 -24.43 50.29 0.21
N THR A 101 -25.67 49.81 0.20
CA THR A 101 -26.88 50.57 0.57
C THR A 101 -27.67 49.96 1.74
N LEU A 102 -27.22 48.83 2.28
CA LEU A 102 -27.82 48.11 3.40
C LEU A 102 -26.77 47.23 4.09
N ASP A 103 -27.04 46.82 5.33
CA ASP A 103 -26.22 45.86 6.06
C ASP A 103 -26.15 44.53 5.32
N ASN A 104 -24.99 43.89 5.33
CA ASN A 104 -24.78 42.64 4.60
C ASN A 104 -23.97 41.63 5.43
N SER A 105 -23.82 40.42 4.89
CA SER A 105 -22.95 39.41 5.45
C SER A 105 -22.13 38.77 4.34
N ILE A 106 -20.92 38.34 4.68
CA ILE A 106 -20.10 37.49 3.83
C ILE A 106 -19.52 36.37 4.69
N SER A 107 -19.76 35.12 4.33
CA SER A 107 -19.26 33.97 5.09
C SER A 107 -18.57 32.99 4.16
N ALA A 108 -17.31 32.65 4.46
CA ALA A 108 -16.53 31.65 3.72
C ALA A 108 -16.51 30.31 4.46
N THR A 109 -16.70 29.22 3.73
CA THR A 109 -16.47 27.85 4.19
C THR A 109 -15.31 27.23 3.42
N PHE A 110 -14.62 26.29 4.05
CA PHE A 110 -13.46 25.61 3.48
C PHE A 110 -13.62 24.11 3.64
N ALA A 111 -13.09 23.36 2.68
CA ALA A 111 -12.99 21.92 2.72
C ALA A 111 -11.52 21.51 2.65
N ILE A 112 -11.15 20.45 3.36
CA ILE A 112 -9.82 19.87 3.26
C ILE A 112 -9.66 19.22 1.88
N ASN A 113 -8.47 19.34 1.30
CA ASN A 113 -8.15 18.64 0.06
C ASN A 113 -8.07 17.14 0.35
N GLU A 114 -8.59 16.34 -0.56
CA GLU A 114 -8.54 14.89 -0.51
C GLU A 114 -7.67 14.37 -1.65
N TYR A 115 -6.94 13.28 -1.38
CA TYR A 115 -6.11 12.60 -2.36
C TYR A 115 -6.51 11.12 -2.45
N THR A 116 -6.37 10.58 -3.65
CA THR A 116 -6.69 9.18 -3.93
C THR A 116 -5.43 8.34 -3.98
N ILE A 117 -5.40 7.26 -3.20
CA ILE A 117 -4.45 6.16 -3.37
C ILE A 117 -5.17 5.04 -4.10
N THR A 118 -4.69 4.66 -5.29
CA THR A 118 -5.20 3.48 -6.02
C THR A 118 -4.41 2.25 -5.61
N ALA A 119 -5.04 1.36 -4.85
CA ALA A 119 -4.44 0.12 -4.36
C ALA A 119 -4.94 -1.10 -5.14
N SER A 120 -4.02 -1.95 -5.60
CA SER A 120 -4.36 -3.19 -6.30
C SER A 120 -3.45 -4.36 -5.91
N SER A 121 -3.93 -5.57 -6.13
CA SER A 121 -3.15 -6.80 -5.97
C SER A 121 -3.29 -7.66 -7.22
N GLY A 122 -2.22 -8.38 -7.55
CA GLY A 122 -2.27 -9.49 -8.51
C GLY A 122 -3.11 -10.66 -7.98
N ALA A 123 -3.10 -11.77 -8.73
CA ALA A 123 -3.65 -13.03 -8.23
C ALA A 123 -2.83 -13.55 -7.04
N ASP A 124 -3.42 -14.49 -6.29
CA ASP A 124 -2.73 -15.28 -5.25
C ASP A 124 -2.25 -14.46 -4.02
N GLY A 125 -2.94 -13.36 -3.77
CA GLY A 125 -2.82 -12.56 -2.57
C GLY A 125 -3.74 -11.35 -2.59
N ALA A 126 -3.66 -10.54 -1.54
CA ALA A 126 -4.51 -9.37 -1.35
C ALA A 126 -3.73 -8.18 -0.80
N ILE A 127 -4.23 -6.98 -1.09
CA ILE A 127 -3.84 -5.73 -0.42
C ILE A 127 -5.06 -5.12 0.28
N ALA A 128 -4.87 -4.63 1.50
CA ALA A 128 -5.93 -4.01 2.30
C ALA A 128 -5.46 -2.67 2.89
N PRO A 129 -6.21 -1.56 2.70
CA PRO A 129 -7.39 -1.43 1.86
C PRO A 129 -7.09 -1.61 0.35
N SER A 130 -8.09 -2.00 -0.44
CA SER A 130 -8.00 -2.18 -1.91
C SER A 130 -8.87 -1.17 -2.66
N GLY A 131 -8.55 -0.89 -3.92
CA GLY A 131 -9.31 0.02 -4.78
C GLY A 131 -8.91 1.48 -4.57
N ALA A 132 -9.85 2.40 -4.77
CA ALA A 132 -9.63 3.82 -4.52
C ALA A 132 -9.80 4.12 -3.01
N VAL A 133 -8.73 4.61 -2.39
CA VAL A 133 -8.68 5.00 -0.97
C VAL A 133 -8.53 6.51 -0.91
N ILE A 134 -9.55 7.19 -0.39
CA ILE A 134 -9.56 8.65 -0.24
C ILE A 134 -8.98 9.01 1.13
N VAL A 135 -8.01 9.91 1.14
CA VAL A 135 -7.25 10.30 2.33
C VAL A 135 -7.13 11.83 2.35
N ASN A 136 -7.31 12.46 3.51
CA ASN A 136 -7.19 13.93 3.59
C ASN A 136 -5.73 14.38 3.43
N HIS A 137 -5.56 15.62 3.01
CA HIS A 137 -4.25 16.26 2.90
C HIS A 137 -3.48 16.20 4.23
N GLY A 138 -2.29 15.61 4.18
CA GLY A 138 -1.36 15.51 5.30
C GLY A 138 -1.64 14.34 6.24
N ASP A 139 -2.71 13.58 6.02
CA ASP A 139 -2.95 12.34 6.76
C ASP A 139 -2.05 11.20 6.26
N ASN A 140 -1.87 10.18 7.09
CA ASN A 140 -1.17 8.95 6.73
C ASN A 140 -2.16 7.87 6.30
N GLN A 141 -1.70 6.91 5.50
CA GLN A 141 -2.47 5.71 5.16
C GLN A 141 -1.58 4.48 5.11
N SER A 142 -1.93 3.46 5.90
CA SER A 142 -1.26 2.16 5.91
C SER A 142 -1.97 1.15 5.02
N PHE A 143 -1.20 0.23 4.45
CA PHE A 143 -1.64 -0.92 3.67
C PHE A 143 -0.97 -2.18 4.21
N THR A 144 -1.75 -3.26 4.29
CA THR A 144 -1.25 -4.61 4.57
C THR A 144 -1.40 -5.44 3.31
N ILE A 145 -0.32 -6.13 2.93
CA ILE A 145 -0.21 -7.03 1.80
C ILE A 145 -0.11 -8.45 2.36
N THR A 146 -1.06 -9.30 2.00
CA THR A 146 -1.17 -10.68 2.50
C THR A 146 -1.14 -11.66 1.33
N PRO A 147 -0.06 -12.43 1.14
CA PRO A 147 -0.03 -13.54 0.20
C PRO A 147 -1.02 -14.64 0.58
N ASP A 148 -1.55 -15.34 -0.41
CA ASP A 148 -2.31 -16.57 -0.16
C ASP A 148 -1.37 -17.69 0.33
N THR A 149 -1.96 -18.75 0.89
CA THR A 149 -1.17 -19.90 1.38
C THR A 149 -0.39 -20.54 0.23
N GLY A 150 0.91 -20.74 0.44
CA GLY A 150 1.80 -21.29 -0.58
C GLY A 150 2.42 -20.24 -1.51
N TYR A 151 2.14 -18.96 -1.30
CA TYR A 151 2.72 -17.84 -2.03
C TYR A 151 3.52 -16.93 -1.11
N HIS A 152 4.32 -16.05 -1.72
CA HIS A 152 4.99 -14.93 -1.07
C HIS A 152 4.81 -13.65 -1.89
N VAL A 153 5.02 -12.49 -1.26
CA VAL A 153 5.08 -11.21 -2.00
C VAL A 153 6.31 -11.27 -2.90
N ASP A 154 6.11 -11.11 -4.20
CA ASP A 154 7.18 -11.01 -5.18
C ASP A 154 7.73 -9.58 -5.22
N ASP A 155 6.83 -8.60 -5.38
CA ASP A 155 7.16 -7.18 -5.31
C ASP A 155 5.96 -6.32 -4.90
N VAL A 156 6.25 -5.13 -4.40
CA VAL A 156 5.27 -4.06 -4.21
C VAL A 156 5.78 -2.83 -4.94
N LEU A 157 4.96 -2.29 -5.83
CA LEU A 157 5.24 -1.04 -6.54
C LEU A 157 4.45 0.10 -5.92
N VAL A 158 5.12 1.20 -5.60
CA VAL A 158 4.51 2.45 -5.12
C VAL A 158 4.79 3.55 -6.14
N GLY A 159 3.74 4.16 -6.70
CA GLY A 159 3.89 5.12 -7.79
C GLY A 159 4.61 4.56 -9.02
N GLY A 160 4.57 3.23 -9.21
CA GLY A 160 5.29 2.51 -10.26
C GLY A 160 6.75 2.18 -9.94
N VAL A 161 7.25 2.48 -8.74
CA VAL A 161 8.62 2.16 -8.31
C VAL A 161 8.59 1.04 -7.28
N SER A 162 9.43 0.01 -7.48
CA SER A 162 9.56 -1.11 -6.54
C SER A 162 10.07 -0.63 -5.18
N VAL A 163 9.39 -1.09 -4.13
CA VAL A 163 9.82 -1.00 -2.73
C VAL A 163 10.22 -2.37 -2.16
N GLY A 164 10.22 -3.41 -3.02
CA GLY A 164 10.56 -4.78 -2.69
C GLY A 164 9.39 -5.59 -2.12
N ALA A 165 9.68 -6.84 -1.76
CA ALA A 165 8.75 -7.80 -1.17
C ALA A 165 8.40 -7.45 0.29
N VAL A 166 7.60 -6.41 0.50
CA VAL A 166 7.11 -5.99 1.82
C VAL A 166 5.68 -6.47 2.08
N THR A 167 5.36 -6.81 3.32
CA THR A 167 4.00 -7.17 3.74
C THR A 167 3.19 -5.99 4.23
N ASP A 168 3.83 -4.84 4.45
CA ASP A 168 3.18 -3.64 4.96
C ASP A 168 3.84 -2.39 4.36
N TYR A 169 3.03 -1.37 4.08
CA TYR A 169 3.49 -0.09 3.56
C TYR A 169 2.67 1.07 4.12
N GLU A 170 3.32 2.18 4.49
CA GLU A 170 2.63 3.39 4.96
C GLU A 170 3.00 4.58 4.08
N PHE A 171 1.97 5.24 3.54
CA PHE A 171 2.10 6.61 3.03
C PHE A 171 2.04 7.57 4.21
N VAL A 172 3.07 8.40 4.35
CA VAL A 172 3.17 9.40 5.42
C VAL A 172 2.96 10.78 4.83
N ASN A 173 2.10 11.59 5.47
CA ASN A 173 1.81 12.97 5.10
C ASN A 173 1.46 13.11 3.59
N LEU A 174 0.30 12.57 3.22
CA LEU A 174 -0.11 12.49 1.82
C LEU A 174 -0.47 13.87 1.24
N THR A 175 0.22 14.30 0.19
CA THR A 175 0.02 15.61 -0.46
C THR A 175 -0.30 15.53 -1.96
N LEU A 176 -0.49 14.32 -2.49
CA LEU A 176 -0.78 14.04 -3.90
C LEU A 176 -1.33 12.63 -4.08
N ASP A 177 -2.04 12.41 -5.19
CA ASP A 177 -2.56 11.10 -5.56
C ASP A 177 -1.43 10.09 -5.78
N ASN A 178 -1.63 8.87 -5.32
CA ASN A 178 -0.63 7.80 -5.40
C ASN A 178 -1.23 6.48 -5.87
N SER A 179 -0.36 5.51 -6.15
CA SER A 179 -0.76 4.13 -6.39
C SER A 179 0.13 3.17 -5.61
N ILE A 180 -0.43 2.02 -5.24
CA ILE A 180 0.29 0.90 -4.67
C ILE A 180 -0.23 -0.39 -5.31
N SER A 181 0.66 -1.24 -5.79
CA SER A 181 0.28 -2.53 -6.38
C SER A 181 1.19 -3.65 -5.92
N ALA A 182 0.62 -4.76 -5.45
CA ALA A 182 1.38 -5.94 -5.03
C ALA A 182 1.29 -7.09 -6.05
N THR A 183 2.41 -7.78 -6.27
CA THR A 183 2.48 -9.05 -7.02
C THR A 183 2.97 -10.17 -6.12
N PHE A 184 2.59 -11.40 -6.48
CA PHE A 184 2.87 -12.59 -5.68
C PHE A 184 3.46 -13.68 -6.57
N ALA A 185 4.31 -14.51 -5.97
CA ALA A 185 4.90 -15.69 -6.61
C ALA A 185 4.66 -16.92 -5.73
N ILE A 186 4.47 -18.08 -6.38
CA ILE A 186 4.32 -19.35 -5.67
C ILE A 186 5.64 -19.71 -5.00
N ASN A 187 5.56 -20.29 -3.80
CA ASN A 187 6.73 -20.82 -3.13
C ASN A 187 7.21 -22.06 -3.88
N GLU A 188 8.52 -22.19 -4.03
CA GLU A 188 9.17 -23.34 -4.64
C GLU A 188 9.96 -24.11 -3.59
N TYR A 189 9.97 -25.44 -3.71
CA TYR A 189 10.72 -26.34 -2.84
C TYR A 189 11.66 -27.22 -3.63
N THR A 190 12.80 -27.55 -3.05
CA THR A 190 13.81 -28.39 -3.67
C THR A 190 13.74 -29.82 -3.12
N ILE A 191 13.62 -30.79 -4.01
CA ILE A 191 13.90 -32.20 -3.71
C ILE A 191 15.29 -32.54 -4.22
N THR A 192 16.20 -32.92 -3.32
CA THR A 192 17.54 -33.39 -3.69
C THR A 192 17.50 -34.91 -3.91
N ALA A 193 17.61 -35.34 -5.17
CA ALA A 193 17.55 -36.74 -5.57
C ALA A 193 18.95 -37.28 -5.94
N SER A 194 19.33 -38.42 -5.37
CA SER A 194 20.62 -39.06 -5.64
C SER A 194 20.51 -40.58 -5.74
N SER A 195 21.47 -41.19 -6.41
CA SER A 195 21.60 -42.65 -6.50
C SER A 195 23.04 -43.04 -6.19
N GLY A 196 23.20 -44.17 -5.51
CA GLY A 196 24.48 -44.87 -5.38
C GLY A 196 24.99 -45.38 -6.73
N ALA A 197 26.11 -46.09 -6.70
CA ALA A 197 26.57 -46.83 -7.88
C ALA A 197 25.56 -47.91 -8.30
N ASP A 198 25.67 -48.38 -9.54
CA ASP A 198 24.97 -49.55 -10.04
C ASP A 198 23.44 -49.42 -10.16
N GLY A 199 22.99 -48.17 -10.30
CA GLY A 199 21.63 -47.82 -10.67
C GLY A 199 21.44 -46.32 -10.79
N ALA A 200 20.22 -45.91 -11.09
CA ALA A 200 19.87 -44.52 -11.32
C ALA A 200 18.53 -44.17 -10.65
N ILE A 201 18.38 -42.89 -10.29
CA ILE A 201 17.11 -42.27 -9.93
C ILE A 201 16.77 -41.19 -10.98
N ALA A 202 15.51 -41.09 -11.37
CA ALA A 202 15.04 -40.09 -12.34
C ALA A 202 13.73 -39.43 -11.84
N PRO A 203 13.66 -38.08 -11.78
CA PRO A 203 14.75 -37.13 -12.00
C PRO A 203 15.87 -37.24 -10.93
N SER A 204 17.08 -36.75 -11.24
CA SER A 204 18.22 -36.69 -10.31
C SER A 204 18.70 -35.26 -10.10
N GLY A 205 19.48 -35.05 -9.04
CA GLY A 205 19.98 -33.72 -8.67
C GLY A 205 18.95 -32.89 -7.91
N ALA A 206 19.01 -31.57 -8.07
CA ALA A 206 18.04 -30.65 -7.47
C ALA A 206 16.81 -30.55 -8.37
N VAL A 207 15.65 -30.94 -7.84
CA VAL A 207 14.35 -30.88 -8.52
C VAL A 207 13.50 -29.82 -7.84
N ILE A 208 13.18 -28.74 -8.56
CA ILE A 208 12.35 -27.65 -8.07
C ILE A 208 10.88 -27.96 -8.35
N VAL A 209 10.04 -27.85 -7.33
CA VAL A 209 8.61 -28.20 -7.38
C VAL A 209 7.83 -27.09 -6.67
N ASN A 210 6.71 -26.67 -7.25
CA ASN A 210 5.88 -25.63 -6.62
C ASN A 210 5.21 -26.13 -5.34
N HIS A 211 4.86 -25.21 -4.46
CA HIS A 211 4.10 -25.50 -3.26
C HIS A 211 2.79 -26.23 -3.59
N GLY A 212 2.59 -27.37 -2.95
CA GLY A 212 1.38 -28.20 -3.07
C GLY A 212 1.37 -29.11 -4.29
N ASP A 213 2.34 -29.02 -5.19
CA ASP A 213 2.48 -29.96 -6.30
C ASP A 213 3.05 -31.30 -5.84
N ASN A 214 2.81 -32.33 -6.65
CA ASN A 214 3.38 -33.66 -6.47
C ASN A 214 4.63 -33.84 -7.34
N GLN A 215 5.55 -34.72 -6.92
CA GLN A 215 6.70 -35.12 -7.73
C GLN A 215 6.98 -36.62 -7.60
N SER A 216 7.01 -37.30 -8.74
CA SER A 216 7.35 -38.72 -8.83
C SER A 216 8.82 -38.94 -9.19
N PHE A 217 9.39 -40.02 -8.67
CA PHE A 217 10.73 -40.51 -8.95
C PHE A 217 10.66 -41.99 -9.33
N THR A 218 11.42 -42.38 -10.35
CA THR A 218 11.64 -43.77 -10.74
C THR A 218 13.09 -44.15 -10.43
N ILE A 219 13.26 -45.28 -9.75
CA ILE A 219 14.53 -45.89 -9.35
C ILE A 219 14.75 -47.13 -10.22
N THR A 220 15.81 -47.12 -11.00
CA THR A 220 16.15 -48.19 -11.95
C THR A 220 17.51 -48.79 -11.60
N PRO A 221 17.57 -50.02 -11.07
CA PRO A 221 18.82 -50.75 -10.91
C PRO A 221 19.48 -51.06 -12.25
N ASP A 222 20.81 -51.09 -12.29
CA ASP A 222 21.54 -51.61 -13.44
C ASP A 222 21.32 -53.12 -13.60
N THR A 223 21.61 -53.65 -14.78
CA THR A 223 21.48 -55.09 -15.04
C THR A 223 22.36 -55.89 -14.08
N GLY A 224 21.75 -56.84 -13.38
CA GLY A 224 22.46 -57.65 -12.38
C GLY A 224 22.40 -57.11 -10.95
N TYR A 225 21.73 -55.99 -10.73
CA TYR A 225 21.51 -55.38 -9.42
C TYR A 225 20.01 -55.31 -9.09
N HIS A 226 19.71 -55.01 -7.83
CA HIS A 226 18.37 -54.66 -7.35
C HIS A 226 18.47 -53.44 -6.43
N VAL A 227 17.34 -52.76 -6.20
CA VAL A 227 17.26 -51.70 -5.19
C VAL A 227 17.48 -52.35 -3.83
N ASP A 228 18.49 -51.89 -3.10
CA ASP A 228 18.76 -52.33 -1.73
C ASP A 228 17.87 -51.54 -0.76
N ASP A 229 17.88 -50.21 -0.87
CA ASP A 229 17.01 -49.33 -0.10
C ASP A 229 16.79 -47.99 -0.81
N VAL A 230 15.71 -47.31 -0.45
CA VAL A 230 15.46 -45.91 -0.80
C VAL A 230 15.22 -45.15 0.50
N LEU A 231 16.00 -44.09 0.72
CA LEU A 231 15.83 -43.18 1.85
C LEU A 231 15.12 -41.91 1.39
N VAL A 232 14.07 -41.51 2.10
CA VAL A 232 13.36 -40.24 1.89
C VAL A 232 13.49 -39.41 3.16
N GLY A 233 14.07 -38.20 3.05
CA GLY A 233 14.40 -37.38 4.22
C GLY A 233 15.31 -38.08 5.22
N GLY A 234 16.12 -39.05 4.76
CA GLY A 234 16.97 -39.90 5.60
C GLY A 234 16.28 -41.10 6.24
N VAL A 235 15.00 -41.34 5.98
CA VAL A 235 14.23 -42.48 6.51
C VAL A 235 14.01 -43.51 5.39
N SER A 236 14.31 -44.78 5.67
CA SER A 236 14.07 -45.88 4.73
C SER A 236 12.58 -46.05 4.42
N VAL A 237 12.27 -46.11 3.13
CA VAL A 237 10.96 -46.53 2.59
C VAL A 237 11.03 -47.92 1.96
N GLY A 238 12.18 -48.59 2.08
CA GLY A 238 12.44 -49.92 1.56
C GLY A 238 12.88 -49.94 0.09
N ALA A 239 13.07 -51.16 -0.42
CA ALA A 239 13.44 -51.43 -1.81
C ALA A 239 12.27 -51.18 -2.78
N VAL A 240 11.97 -49.92 -3.06
CA VAL A 240 10.93 -49.49 -4.01
C VAL A 240 11.57 -49.06 -5.33
N THR A 241 10.88 -49.29 -6.45
CA THR A 241 11.30 -48.81 -7.78
C THR A 241 10.69 -47.47 -8.14
N ASP A 242 9.71 -47.00 -7.38
CA ASP A 242 9.01 -45.73 -7.63
C ASP A 242 8.62 -45.08 -6.29
N TYR A 243 8.69 -43.76 -6.23
CA TYR A 243 8.28 -42.97 -5.06
C TYR A 243 7.65 -41.64 -5.49
N GLU A 244 6.53 -41.26 -4.87
CA GLU A 244 5.86 -39.97 -5.12
C GLU A 244 5.84 -39.13 -3.85
N PHE A 245 6.36 -37.91 -3.94
CA PHE A 245 6.04 -36.85 -2.99
C PHE A 245 4.69 -36.26 -3.36
N VAL A 246 3.78 -36.22 -2.38
CA VAL A 246 2.43 -35.66 -2.56
C VAL A 246 2.31 -34.37 -1.76
N ASN A 247 1.77 -33.31 -2.38
CA ASN A 247 1.52 -32.02 -1.76
C ASN A 247 2.77 -31.46 -1.04
N LEU A 248 3.79 -31.12 -1.83
CA LEU A 248 5.09 -30.71 -1.30
C LEU A 248 4.99 -29.33 -0.62
N THR A 249 5.41 -29.24 0.64
CA THR A 249 5.32 -28.01 1.46
C THR A 249 6.65 -27.61 2.11
N LEU A 250 7.72 -28.35 1.83
CA LEU A 250 9.06 -28.14 2.35
C LEU A 250 10.10 -28.90 1.51
N ASP A 251 11.35 -28.46 1.60
CA ASP A 251 12.49 -29.11 0.94
C ASP A 251 12.67 -30.55 1.43
N ASN A 252 12.96 -31.47 0.51
CA ASN A 252 13.11 -32.88 0.80
C ASN A 252 14.35 -33.49 0.13
N SER A 253 14.65 -34.74 0.46
CA SER A 253 15.67 -35.53 -0.21
C SER A 253 15.18 -36.95 -0.47
N ILE A 254 15.69 -37.56 -1.54
CA ILE A 254 15.50 -38.97 -1.87
C ILE A 254 16.82 -39.56 -2.35
N SER A 255 17.24 -40.69 -1.79
CA SER A 255 18.47 -41.36 -2.20
C SER A 255 18.27 -42.86 -2.32
N ALA A 256 18.67 -43.45 -3.45
CA ALA A 256 18.60 -44.89 -3.69
C ALA A 256 19.98 -45.57 -3.55
N THR A 257 20.02 -46.75 -2.94
CA THR A 257 21.18 -47.65 -2.93
C THR A 257 20.84 -48.96 -3.63
N PHE A 258 21.86 -49.61 -4.17
CA PHE A 258 21.70 -50.83 -4.96
C PHE A 258 22.65 -51.91 -4.45
N ALA A 259 22.22 -53.16 -4.56
CA ALA A 259 23.02 -54.33 -4.24
C ALA A 259 23.06 -55.29 -5.43
N ILE A 260 24.19 -55.98 -5.60
CA ILE A 260 24.33 -56.97 -6.66
C ILE A 260 23.43 -58.17 -6.38
N ASN A 261 22.84 -58.74 -7.43
CA ASN A 261 22.02 -59.95 -7.29
C ASN A 261 22.92 -61.13 -6.95
N GLU A 262 22.58 -61.88 -5.90
CA GLU A 262 23.27 -63.09 -5.48
C GLU A 262 22.49 -64.35 -5.89
N TYR A 263 23.19 -65.35 -6.39
CA TYR A 263 22.64 -66.65 -6.76
C TYR A 263 23.23 -67.76 -5.90
N THR A 264 22.40 -68.71 -5.49
CA THR A 264 22.86 -69.90 -4.75
C THR A 264 23.01 -71.09 -5.68
N ILE A 265 24.23 -71.59 -5.84
CA ILE A 265 24.54 -72.86 -6.48
C ILE A 265 24.63 -73.94 -5.41
N THR A 266 23.84 -75.01 -5.51
CA THR A 266 23.92 -76.14 -4.57
C THR A 266 24.73 -77.28 -5.19
N ALA A 267 25.89 -77.57 -4.62
CA ALA A 267 26.82 -78.60 -5.11
C ALA A 267 26.82 -79.82 -4.18
N GLY A 268 26.60 -81.00 -4.74
CA GLY A 268 26.61 -82.27 -4.00
C GLY A 268 27.38 -83.35 -4.75
N SER A 269 27.94 -84.32 -4.00
CA SER A 269 28.60 -85.50 -4.55
C SER A 269 27.92 -86.79 -4.06
N GLY A 270 28.05 -87.86 -4.84
CA GLY A 270 27.57 -89.19 -4.46
C GLY A 270 28.47 -89.86 -3.42
N ALA A 271 28.14 -91.10 -3.02
CA ALA A 271 28.79 -91.82 -1.92
C ALA A 271 30.32 -91.96 -2.05
N ASP A 272 30.83 -92.02 -3.29
CA ASP A 272 32.23 -92.32 -3.58
C ASP A 272 32.97 -91.14 -4.25
N GLY A 273 32.50 -89.90 -4.08
CA GLY A 273 33.18 -88.73 -4.65
C GLY A 273 33.08 -87.50 -3.76
N SER A 274 33.89 -86.48 -4.06
CA SER A 274 33.83 -85.19 -3.38
C SER A 274 33.76 -84.03 -4.37
N ILE A 275 33.03 -82.97 -3.98
CA ILE A 275 32.98 -81.69 -4.67
C ILE A 275 33.34 -80.58 -3.70
N ALA A 276 34.21 -79.66 -4.11
CA ALA A 276 34.64 -78.54 -3.29
C ALA A 276 34.54 -77.23 -4.11
N PRO A 277 33.84 -76.20 -3.60
CA PRO A 277 32.97 -76.23 -2.40
C PRO A 277 31.74 -77.14 -2.58
N SER A 278 31.28 -77.76 -1.49
CA SER A 278 30.00 -78.51 -1.43
C SER A 278 28.96 -77.74 -0.61
N GLY A 279 27.69 -78.09 -0.77
CA GLY A 279 26.56 -77.40 -0.16
C GLY A 279 26.16 -76.16 -0.96
N ALA A 280 25.55 -75.18 -0.27
CA ALA A 280 25.12 -73.92 -0.86
C ALA A 280 26.33 -72.98 -1.05
N VAL A 281 26.51 -72.48 -2.27
CA VAL A 281 27.58 -71.56 -2.66
C VAL A 281 26.93 -70.33 -3.26
N ILE A 282 27.20 -69.16 -2.66
CA ILE A 282 26.69 -67.88 -3.12
C ILE A 282 27.63 -67.32 -4.19
N VAL A 283 27.07 -66.86 -5.30
CA VAL A 283 27.79 -66.32 -6.46
C VAL A 283 27.10 -65.03 -6.90
N ASN A 284 27.84 -63.94 -7.05
CA ASN A 284 27.26 -62.69 -7.54
C ASN A 284 26.89 -62.80 -9.02
N HIS A 285 25.94 -61.98 -9.46
CA HIS A 285 25.57 -61.89 -10.86
C HIS A 285 26.77 -61.57 -11.75
N GLY A 286 27.03 -62.42 -12.74
CA GLY A 286 28.14 -62.26 -13.68
C GLY A 286 29.47 -62.85 -13.22
N ASP A 287 29.57 -63.31 -11.97
CA ASP A 287 30.76 -63.98 -11.45
C ASP A 287 30.83 -65.45 -11.89
N ASN A 288 32.05 -65.96 -12.03
CA ASN A 288 32.31 -67.38 -12.30
C ASN A 288 32.59 -68.13 -11.00
N GLN A 289 31.93 -69.27 -10.80
CA GLN A 289 32.23 -70.20 -9.71
C GLN A 289 32.89 -71.47 -10.23
N SER A 290 34.06 -71.79 -9.68
CA SER A 290 34.77 -73.04 -9.99
C SER A 290 34.48 -74.11 -8.92
N PHE A 291 34.30 -75.34 -9.37
CA PHE A 291 34.16 -76.52 -8.50
C PHE A 291 35.26 -77.52 -8.81
N THR A 292 35.92 -78.02 -7.76
CA THR A 292 36.87 -79.13 -7.89
C THR A 292 36.15 -80.42 -7.57
N ILE A 293 36.19 -81.37 -8.50
CA ILE A 293 35.58 -82.69 -8.36
C ILE A 293 36.71 -83.71 -8.19
N THR A 294 36.67 -84.49 -7.12
CA THR A 294 37.61 -85.59 -6.89
C THR A 294 36.84 -86.92 -6.86
N PRO A 295 37.23 -87.90 -7.68
CA PRO A 295 36.63 -89.23 -7.69
C PRO A 295 37.04 -90.08 -6.47
#